data_AF-A0A7Y6QRQ5-F1
#
_entry.id   AF-A0A7Y6QRQ5-F1
#
_cell.length_a   1.000
_cell.length_b   1.000
_cell.length_c   1.000
_cell.angle_alpha   90.00
_cell.angle_beta   90.00
_cell.angle_gamma   90.00
#
_symmetry.space_group_name_H-M   'P 1'
#
loop_
_entity.id
_entity.type
_entity.pdbx_description
1 polymer ?
#
loop_
_entity_poly.entity_id
_entity_poly.type
_entity_poly.pdbx_seq_one_letter_code
_entity_poly.pdbx_strand_id
1 'polypeptide(L)'
;MSAALKDNANFRWLMSGATISMLGDQFTLIALPWLVLRLTGDPLSLGLVIALMGIPRAVFILLGGALVDRYSPKQVLMLTKYASSILLGTLTFAVLTSQASLPLVYALAFCIGLAQAFAVPAGSSMLPRTIEPHLLQAANGIMMGLRQLTLLAGPLLAALILVLEGGNGAVASMRALGIAFGIDCMSYLVSAWTLSQVKPLDVAKPPQEQHLLRSVGEGIAMVWRDTDMRSCFLYWGLVSFFVGGAMQVAMPLLAQNTLHDAAALGVLLGTHGIGTLIGMAASGMLKKLRWLSFGAMILSVDALAGVLLMPVGAISASWQGILLMLPLGLIGGFIQIAVFTWIQQRVPPQMMGRTMSIFMFIFMGLAPLSAASTGWVLQYLTLTELFAGGGALLVCFALGAWLFTPMRHIRHSAAG
;
A
#
# COMPACT_ATOMS: atom_id res chain seq x y z
N MET A 1 6.20 18.62 16.50
CA MET A 1 6.65 17.58 17.48
C MET A 1 6.59 18.20 18.87
N SER A 2 5.83 17.62 19.81
CA SER A 2 5.93 18.04 21.21
C SER A 2 7.34 17.73 21.73
N ALA A 3 7.89 18.57 22.62
CA ALA A 3 9.22 18.35 23.21
C ALA A 3 9.30 16.96 23.89
N ALA A 4 8.23 16.56 24.58
CA ALA A 4 8.10 15.25 25.24
C ALA A 4 8.34 14.04 24.31
N LEU A 5 7.94 14.12 23.03
CA LEU A 5 8.21 13.04 22.07
C LEU A 5 9.64 13.08 21.51
N LYS A 6 10.24 14.27 21.39
CA LYS A 6 11.66 14.42 21.00
C LYS A 6 12.59 13.88 22.08
N ASP A 7 12.21 14.01 23.34
CA ASP A 7 13.06 13.63 24.46
C ASP A 7 12.91 12.14 24.84
N ASN A 8 11.86 11.47 24.37
CA ASN A 8 11.65 10.04 24.60
C ASN A 8 12.56 9.17 23.70
N ALA A 9 13.59 8.57 24.30
CA ALA A 9 14.57 7.74 23.59
C ALA A 9 13.96 6.50 22.94
N ASN A 10 13.03 5.81 23.63
CA ASN A 10 12.33 4.65 23.10
C ASN A 10 11.53 5.00 21.84
N PHE A 11 10.81 6.12 21.85
CA PHE A 11 10.09 6.62 20.69
C PHE A 11 11.04 6.90 19.53
N ARG A 12 12.15 7.61 19.79
CA ARG A 12 13.14 7.92 18.75
C ARG A 12 13.74 6.68 18.11
N TRP A 13 14.10 5.67 18.90
CA TRP A 13 14.62 4.40 18.38
C TRP A 13 13.59 3.64 17.55
N LEU A 14 12.35 3.53 18.02
CA LEU A 14 11.28 2.86 17.27
C LEU A 14 10.99 3.60 15.96
N MET A 15 10.86 4.92 16.01
CA MET A 15 10.50 5.75 14.86
C MET A 15 11.60 5.82 13.81
N SER A 16 12.86 5.95 14.22
CA SER A 16 13.99 5.95 13.26
C SER A 16 14.09 4.61 12.55
N GLY A 17 14.01 3.50 13.30
CA GLY A 17 14.00 2.16 12.74
C GLY A 17 12.84 1.92 11.79
N ALA A 18 11.62 2.33 12.16
CA ALA A 18 10.45 2.20 11.31
C ALA A 18 10.60 3.01 10.01
N THR A 19 11.02 4.27 10.11
CA THR A 19 11.18 5.16 8.94
C THR A 19 12.23 4.63 7.96
N ILE A 20 13.37 4.16 8.47
CA ILE A 20 14.45 3.59 7.66
C ILE A 20 13.95 2.33 6.93
N SER A 21 13.28 1.42 7.64
CA SER A 21 12.72 0.20 7.06
C SER A 21 11.67 0.50 5.99
N MET A 22 10.80 1.48 6.24
CA MET A 22 9.76 1.85 5.28
C MET A 22 10.36 2.50 4.02
N LEU A 23 11.45 3.27 4.16
CA LEU A 23 12.19 3.81 3.01
C LEU A 23 12.86 2.69 2.22
N GLY A 24 13.46 1.72 2.93
CA GLY A 24 14.00 0.49 2.33
C GLY A 24 12.98 -0.27 1.50
N ASP A 25 11.78 -0.48 2.04
CA ASP A 25 10.70 -1.19 1.33
C ASP A 25 10.38 -0.58 -0.04
N GLN A 26 10.58 0.75 -0.20
CA GLN A 26 10.35 1.43 -1.48
C GLN A 26 11.40 1.05 -2.54
N PHE A 27 12.63 0.71 -2.14
CA PHE A 27 13.64 0.18 -3.07
C PHE A 27 13.23 -1.17 -3.62
N THR A 28 12.76 -2.09 -2.77
CA THR A 28 12.25 -3.39 -3.22
C THR A 28 10.97 -3.24 -4.06
N LEU A 29 10.07 -2.33 -3.68
CA LEU A 29 8.84 -2.03 -4.43
C LEU A 29 9.12 -1.62 -5.88
N ILE A 30 10.19 -0.85 -6.11
CA ILE A 30 10.60 -0.42 -7.45
C ILE A 30 11.46 -1.50 -8.12
N ALA A 31 12.46 -2.06 -7.44
CA ALA A 31 13.43 -2.97 -8.06
C ALA A 31 12.84 -4.34 -8.43
N LEU A 32 11.90 -4.88 -7.63
CA LEU A 32 11.36 -6.22 -7.84
C LEU A 32 10.59 -6.35 -9.17
N PRO A 33 9.67 -5.43 -9.54
CA PRO A 33 9.06 -5.45 -10.86
C PRO A 33 10.08 -5.44 -12.01
N TRP A 34 11.08 -4.55 -11.93
CA TRP A 34 12.13 -4.46 -12.95
C TRP A 34 12.96 -5.74 -13.06
N LEU A 35 13.28 -6.40 -11.93
CA LEU A 35 13.99 -7.67 -11.93
C LEU A 35 13.19 -8.76 -12.67
N VAL A 36 11.90 -8.90 -12.35
CA VAL A 36 11.04 -9.94 -12.96
C VAL A 36 10.90 -9.71 -14.46
N LEU A 37 10.65 -8.45 -14.86
CA LEU A 37 10.54 -8.09 -16.27
C LEU A 37 11.86 -8.25 -17.01
N ARG A 38 13.02 -8.03 -16.36
CA ARG A 38 14.34 -8.32 -16.94
C ARG A 38 14.61 -9.81 -17.14
N LEU A 39 14.13 -10.65 -16.21
CA LEU A 39 14.32 -12.10 -16.29
C LEU A 39 13.38 -12.76 -17.31
N THR A 40 12.19 -12.20 -17.52
CA THR A 40 11.11 -12.89 -18.26
C THR A 40 10.50 -12.10 -19.41
N GLY A 41 10.43 -10.77 -19.30
CA GLY A 41 9.62 -9.92 -20.17
C GLY A 41 8.10 -10.14 -20.05
N ASP A 42 7.66 -10.96 -19.09
CA ASP A 42 6.28 -11.47 -19.03
C ASP A 42 5.46 -10.79 -17.91
N PRO A 43 4.35 -10.10 -18.26
CA PRO A 43 3.42 -9.51 -17.30
C PRO A 43 2.81 -10.51 -16.31
N LEU A 44 2.54 -11.75 -16.74
CA LEU A 44 1.96 -12.77 -15.87
C LEU A 44 2.93 -13.13 -14.74
N SER A 45 4.19 -13.33 -15.08
CA SER A 45 5.25 -13.59 -14.10
C SER A 45 5.36 -12.49 -13.05
N LEU A 46 5.24 -11.21 -13.45
CA LEU A 46 5.19 -10.08 -12.52
C LEU A 46 3.94 -10.14 -11.61
N GLY A 47 2.77 -10.36 -12.19
CA GLY A 47 1.52 -10.51 -11.44
C GLY A 47 1.59 -11.65 -10.41
N LEU A 48 2.20 -12.78 -10.77
CA LEU A 48 2.41 -13.92 -9.88
C LEU A 48 3.39 -13.61 -8.74
N VAL A 49 4.49 -12.89 -8.99
CA VAL A 49 5.39 -12.44 -7.91
C VAL A 49 4.64 -11.57 -6.90
N ILE A 50 3.87 -10.59 -7.36
CA ILE A 50 3.09 -9.71 -6.48
C ILE A 50 2.05 -10.51 -5.70
N ALA A 51 1.38 -11.47 -6.34
CA ALA A 51 0.44 -12.38 -5.68
C ALA A 51 1.12 -13.26 -4.62
N LEU A 52 2.28 -13.83 -4.90
CA LEU A 52 3.05 -14.65 -3.96
C LEU A 52 3.52 -13.84 -2.75
N MET A 53 3.86 -12.55 -2.91
CA MET A 53 4.15 -11.67 -1.76
C MET A 53 2.89 -11.30 -0.99
N GLY A 54 1.80 -11.01 -1.69
CA GLY A 54 0.63 -10.36 -1.10
C GLY A 54 -0.40 -11.32 -0.51
N ILE A 55 -0.70 -12.44 -1.17
CA ILE A 55 -1.73 -13.39 -0.72
C ILE A 55 -1.35 -14.03 0.61
N PRO A 56 -0.16 -14.61 0.80
CA PRO A 56 0.23 -15.18 2.10
C PRO A 56 0.22 -14.10 3.18
N ARG A 57 0.73 -12.91 2.87
CA ARG A 57 0.70 -11.77 3.78
C ARG A 57 -0.72 -11.45 4.24
N ALA A 58 -1.68 -11.37 3.32
CA ALA A 58 -3.08 -11.06 3.60
C ALA A 58 -3.80 -12.18 4.38
N VAL A 59 -3.45 -13.44 4.16
CA VAL A 59 -4.03 -14.56 4.93
C VAL A 59 -3.46 -14.60 6.35
N PHE A 60 -2.15 -14.48 6.49
CA PHE A 60 -1.47 -14.64 7.78
C PHE A 60 -1.53 -13.37 8.66
N ILE A 61 -1.80 -12.18 8.12
CA ILE A 61 -2.02 -10.98 8.94
C ILE A 61 -3.20 -11.14 9.92
N LEU A 62 -4.24 -11.89 9.52
CA LEU A 62 -5.39 -12.21 10.37
C LEU A 62 -5.00 -13.12 11.55
N LEU A 63 -4.03 -14.00 11.33
CA LEU A 63 -3.47 -14.90 12.36
C LEU A 63 -2.42 -14.19 13.21
N GLY A 64 -1.79 -13.14 12.68
CA GLY A 64 -0.67 -12.46 13.30
C GLY A 64 -1.01 -11.77 14.63
N GLY A 65 -2.25 -11.32 14.82
CA GLY A 65 -2.71 -10.78 16.11
C GLY A 65 -2.59 -11.80 17.25
N ALA A 66 -3.13 -13.01 17.07
CA ALA A 66 -3.05 -14.08 18.07
C ALA A 66 -1.59 -14.48 18.39
N LEU A 67 -0.73 -14.49 17.37
CA LEU A 67 0.67 -14.84 17.54
C LEU A 67 1.42 -13.75 18.35
N VAL A 68 1.14 -12.49 18.07
CA VAL A 68 1.70 -11.31 18.76
C VAL A 68 1.19 -11.20 20.21
N ASP A 69 0.02 -11.74 20.52
CA ASP A 69 -0.50 -11.80 21.90
C ASP A 69 0.18 -12.91 22.72
N ARG A 70 0.54 -14.02 22.05
CA ARG A 70 1.22 -15.17 22.69
C ARG A 70 2.69 -14.89 22.94
N TYR A 71 3.39 -14.30 21.98
CA TYR A 71 4.80 -13.92 22.07
C TYR A 71 4.95 -12.44 22.40
N SER A 72 6.17 -11.93 22.66
CA SER A 72 6.31 -10.48 22.82
C SER A 72 6.29 -9.79 21.43
N PRO A 73 5.58 -8.64 21.26
CA PRO A 73 5.57 -7.93 19.99
C PRO A 73 6.97 -7.53 19.50
N LYS A 74 7.90 -7.26 20.43
CA LYS A 74 9.31 -6.99 20.12
C LYS A 74 9.98 -8.20 19.46
N GLN A 75 9.82 -9.41 20.03
CA GLN A 75 10.41 -10.63 19.46
C GLN A 75 9.86 -10.93 18.06
N VAL A 76 8.55 -10.79 17.87
CA VAL A 76 7.92 -11.03 16.56
C VAL A 76 8.43 -10.04 15.51
N LEU A 77 8.54 -8.75 15.86
CA LEU A 77 9.14 -7.75 14.97
C LEU A 77 10.60 -8.03 14.66
N MET A 78 11.41 -8.40 15.66
CA MET A 78 12.83 -8.73 15.45
C MET A 78 12.97 -9.92 14.50
N LEU A 79 12.19 -10.99 14.70
CA LEU A 79 12.19 -12.16 13.82
C LEU A 79 11.83 -11.78 12.39
N THR A 80 10.79 -10.95 12.23
CA THR A 80 10.37 -10.47 10.91
C THR A 80 11.49 -9.69 10.22
N LYS A 81 12.18 -8.80 10.95
CA LYS A 81 13.28 -8.00 10.38
C LYS A 81 14.48 -8.85 9.98
N TYR A 82 14.86 -9.83 10.80
CA TYR A 82 15.94 -10.75 10.44
C TYR A 82 15.58 -11.66 9.27
N ALA A 83 14.35 -12.21 9.25
CA ALA A 83 13.87 -13.01 8.13
C ALA A 83 13.87 -12.20 6.82
N SER A 84 13.29 -10.99 6.82
CA SER A 84 13.32 -10.10 5.65
C SER A 84 14.73 -9.76 5.20
N SER A 85 15.65 -9.47 6.12
CA SER A 85 17.05 -9.19 5.79
C SER A 85 17.75 -10.40 5.16
N ILE A 86 17.56 -11.61 5.69
CA ILE A 86 18.16 -12.83 5.10
C ILE A 86 17.61 -13.07 3.70
N LEU A 87 16.29 -12.94 3.51
CA LEU A 87 15.63 -13.16 2.22
C LEU A 87 16.07 -12.12 1.18
N LEU A 88 16.09 -10.83 1.54
CA LEU A 88 16.56 -9.76 0.66
C LEU A 88 18.08 -9.83 0.42
N GLY A 89 18.87 -10.24 1.41
CA GLY A 89 20.29 -10.50 1.26
C GLY A 89 20.56 -11.65 0.29
N THR A 90 19.75 -12.70 0.35
CA THR A 90 19.80 -13.82 -0.62
C THR A 90 19.46 -13.33 -2.03
N LEU A 91 18.40 -12.53 -2.18
CA LEU A 91 18.04 -11.93 -3.47
C LEU A 91 19.14 -11.02 -4.00
N THR A 92 19.69 -10.16 -3.14
CA THR A 92 20.81 -9.26 -3.45
C THR A 92 22.01 -10.04 -3.98
N PHE A 93 22.42 -11.07 -3.24
CA PHE A 93 23.54 -11.94 -3.64
C PHE A 93 23.28 -12.61 -4.99
N ALA A 94 22.10 -13.20 -5.18
CA ALA A 94 21.73 -13.86 -6.42
C ALA A 94 21.73 -12.89 -7.61
N VAL A 95 21.22 -11.66 -7.43
CA VAL A 95 21.19 -10.64 -8.49
C VAL A 95 22.61 -10.16 -8.83
N LEU A 96 23.45 -9.87 -7.83
CA LEU A 96 24.81 -9.37 -8.05
C LEU A 96 25.75 -10.43 -8.65
N THR A 97 25.51 -11.71 -8.35
CA THR A 97 26.28 -12.84 -8.91
C THR A 97 25.69 -13.39 -10.20
N SER A 98 24.64 -12.76 -10.74
CA SER A 98 23.91 -13.22 -11.95
C SER A 98 23.32 -14.64 -11.83
N GLN A 99 23.02 -15.09 -10.61
CA GLN A 99 22.36 -16.36 -10.29
C GLN A 99 20.84 -16.20 -10.06
N ALA A 100 20.31 -14.99 -10.16
CA ALA A 100 18.89 -14.73 -10.03
C ALA A 100 18.10 -15.46 -11.13
N SER A 101 17.13 -16.26 -10.72
CA SER A 101 16.22 -17.01 -11.60
C SER A 101 14.77 -16.82 -11.15
N LEU A 102 13.82 -16.95 -12.08
CA LEU A 102 12.40 -16.76 -11.77
C LEU A 102 11.89 -17.69 -10.65
N PRO A 103 12.23 -19.00 -10.59
CA PRO A 103 11.81 -19.86 -9.49
C PRO A 103 12.35 -19.40 -8.13
N LEU A 104 13.59 -18.90 -8.08
CA LEU A 104 14.18 -18.33 -6.87
C LEU A 104 13.42 -17.07 -6.45
N VAL A 105 13.09 -16.18 -7.39
CA VAL A 105 12.30 -14.97 -7.11
C VAL A 105 10.90 -15.32 -6.59
N TYR A 106 10.23 -16.33 -7.15
CA TYR A 106 8.95 -16.82 -6.63
C TYR A 106 9.05 -17.35 -5.19
N ALA A 107 10.06 -18.17 -4.90
CA ALA A 107 10.28 -18.71 -3.56
C ALA A 107 10.55 -17.60 -2.55
N LEU A 108 11.42 -16.64 -2.90
CA LEU A 108 11.75 -15.51 -2.04
C LEU A 108 10.55 -14.57 -1.85
N ALA A 109 9.79 -14.26 -2.91
CA ALA A 109 8.57 -13.48 -2.84
C ALA A 109 7.56 -14.07 -1.85
N PHE A 110 7.30 -15.37 -1.94
CA PHE A 110 6.43 -16.08 -1.01
C PHE A 110 6.93 -15.99 0.45
N CYS A 111 8.21 -16.27 0.67
CA CYS A 111 8.81 -16.21 2.01
C CYS A 111 8.82 -14.78 2.59
N ILE A 112 9.07 -13.75 1.77
CA ILE A 112 9.02 -12.35 2.18
C ILE A 112 7.59 -11.98 2.59
N GLY A 113 6.59 -12.38 1.80
CA GLY A 113 5.17 -12.19 2.12
C GLY A 113 4.78 -12.79 3.47
N LEU A 114 5.22 -14.03 3.72
CA LEU A 114 5.01 -14.71 5.01
C LEU A 114 5.71 -14.00 6.17
N ALA A 115 6.98 -13.64 6.02
CA ALA A 115 7.74 -12.94 7.05
C ALA A 115 7.05 -11.60 7.42
N GLN A 116 6.67 -10.82 6.42
CA GLN A 116 6.05 -9.51 6.60
C GLN A 116 4.60 -9.55 7.12
N ALA A 117 3.93 -10.71 7.08
CA ALA A 117 2.55 -10.86 7.56
C ALA A 117 2.40 -10.45 9.04
N PHE A 118 3.43 -10.67 9.84
CA PHE A 118 3.44 -10.42 11.28
C PHE A 118 3.94 -9.00 11.63
N ALA A 119 4.53 -8.28 10.69
CA ALA A 119 5.12 -6.96 10.95
C ALA A 119 4.08 -5.92 11.38
N VAL A 120 2.93 -5.90 10.70
CA VAL A 120 1.86 -4.92 10.95
C VAL A 120 1.25 -5.08 12.36
N PRO A 121 0.72 -6.26 12.76
CA PRO A 121 0.13 -6.43 14.09
C PRO A 121 1.17 -6.28 15.21
N ALA A 122 2.42 -6.71 14.99
CA ALA A 122 3.48 -6.54 15.98
C ALA A 122 3.89 -5.06 16.11
N GLY A 123 3.96 -4.33 15.00
CA GLY A 123 4.26 -2.89 14.97
C GLY A 123 3.20 -2.04 15.68
N SER A 124 1.92 -2.29 15.41
CA SER A 124 0.82 -1.59 16.08
C SER A 124 0.78 -1.86 17.59
N SER A 125 1.20 -3.06 18.00
CA SER A 125 1.27 -3.45 19.42
C SER A 125 2.51 -2.91 20.15
N MET A 126 3.57 -2.55 19.41
CA MET A 126 4.81 -2.02 19.98
C MET A 126 4.74 -0.54 20.35
N LEU A 127 4.05 0.29 19.56
CA LEU A 127 3.98 1.72 19.82
C LEU A 127 3.37 2.06 21.21
N PRO A 128 2.25 1.44 21.64
CA PRO A 128 1.71 1.63 22.99
C PRO A 128 2.63 1.19 24.12
N ARG A 129 3.58 0.29 23.84
CA ARG A 129 4.59 -0.18 24.82
C ARG A 129 5.85 0.68 24.82
N THR A 130 5.91 1.72 24.00
CA THR A 130 7.12 2.53 23.81
C THR A 130 7.00 3.89 24.48
N ILE A 131 5.77 4.39 24.62
CA ILE A 131 5.44 5.72 25.12
C ILE A 131 4.23 5.68 26.06
N GLU A 132 4.08 6.73 26.86
CA GLU A 132 2.95 6.88 27.76
C GLU A 132 1.63 7.10 26.99
N PRO A 133 0.48 6.63 27.53
CA PRO A 133 -0.80 6.66 26.83
C PRO A 133 -1.22 8.05 26.33
N HIS A 134 -0.94 9.10 27.10
CA HIS A 134 -1.32 10.48 26.77
C HIS A 134 -0.57 11.05 25.54
N LEU A 135 0.54 10.42 25.13
CA LEU A 135 1.34 10.81 23.96
C LEU A 135 0.97 9.99 22.70
N LEU A 136 0.14 8.95 22.82
CA LEU A 136 -0.14 8.02 21.72
C LEU A 136 -0.77 8.70 20.51
N GLN A 137 -1.67 9.67 20.71
CA GLN A 137 -2.30 10.36 19.59
C GLN A 137 -1.28 11.15 18.77
N ALA A 138 -0.40 11.90 19.44
CA ALA A 138 0.66 12.66 18.79
C ALA A 138 1.68 11.75 18.09
N ALA A 139 2.03 10.62 18.70
CA ALA A 139 2.92 9.62 18.12
C ALA A 139 2.33 8.95 16.87
N ASN A 140 1.04 8.59 16.90
CA ASN A 140 0.34 8.06 15.73
C ASN A 140 0.32 9.08 14.59
N GLY A 141 0.07 10.36 14.89
CA GLY A 141 0.13 11.44 13.89
C GLY A 141 1.50 11.55 13.23
N ILE A 142 2.59 11.45 13.99
CA ILE A 142 3.96 11.44 13.45
C ILE A 142 4.21 10.20 12.59
N MET A 143 3.80 9.01 13.04
CA MET A 143 3.94 7.77 12.27
C MET A 143 3.22 7.85 10.92
N MET A 144 1.99 8.37 10.90
CA MET A 144 1.25 8.57 9.65
C MET A 144 1.93 9.60 8.74
N GLY A 145 2.43 10.71 9.30
CA GLY A 145 3.17 11.72 8.53
C GLY A 145 4.45 11.16 7.90
N LEU A 146 5.23 10.41 8.67
CA LEU A 146 6.45 9.76 8.17
C LEU A 146 6.14 8.70 7.12
N ARG A 147 5.09 7.89 7.30
CA ARG A 147 4.63 6.94 6.30
C ARG A 147 4.35 7.61 4.96
N GLN A 148 3.69 8.76 4.99
CA GLN A 148 3.33 9.48 3.78
C GLN A 148 4.53 10.17 3.13
N LEU A 149 5.45 10.70 3.94
CA LEU A 149 6.74 11.19 3.45
C LEU A 149 7.54 10.09 2.76
N THR A 150 7.58 8.89 3.33
CA THR A 150 8.27 7.74 2.74
C THR A 150 7.63 7.27 1.44
N LEU A 151 6.30 7.24 1.36
CA LEU A 151 5.59 6.91 0.13
C LEU A 151 5.81 7.94 -1.00
N LEU A 152 6.09 9.19 -0.64
CA LEU A 152 6.46 10.23 -1.60
C LEU A 152 7.94 10.13 -2.02
N ALA A 153 8.85 10.14 -1.05
CA ALA A 153 10.28 10.28 -1.29
C ALA A 153 10.93 8.96 -1.71
N GLY A 154 10.46 7.83 -1.18
CA GLY A 154 11.10 6.54 -1.39
C GLY A 154 11.12 6.07 -2.85
N PRO A 155 10.01 6.10 -3.61
CA PRO A 155 10.04 5.76 -5.04
C PRO A 155 10.99 6.64 -5.86
N LEU A 156 11.09 7.93 -5.53
CA LEU A 156 12.01 8.88 -6.18
C LEU A 156 13.47 8.54 -5.86
N LEU A 157 13.78 8.24 -4.60
CA LEU A 157 15.11 7.83 -4.18
C LEU A 157 15.51 6.48 -4.78
N ALA A 158 14.59 5.52 -4.83
CA ALA A 158 14.79 4.23 -5.47
C ALA A 158 15.09 4.38 -6.96
N ALA A 159 14.28 5.16 -7.68
CA ALA A 159 14.51 5.43 -9.10
C ALA A 159 15.84 6.16 -9.34
N LEU A 160 16.22 7.12 -8.48
CA LEU A 160 17.50 7.83 -8.60
C LEU A 160 18.69 6.86 -8.56
N ILE A 161 18.69 5.89 -7.66
CA ILE A 161 19.78 4.88 -7.60
C ILE A 161 19.81 4.03 -8.87
N LEU A 162 18.65 3.66 -9.41
CA LEU A 162 18.58 2.89 -10.65
C LEU A 162 19.13 3.65 -11.87
N VAL A 163 19.00 4.98 -11.89
CA VAL A 163 19.56 5.85 -12.93
C VAL A 163 21.07 6.02 -12.76
N LEU A 164 21.52 6.37 -11.55
CA LEU A 164 22.94 6.66 -11.29
C LEU A 164 23.85 5.45 -11.54
N GLU A 165 23.40 4.24 -11.18
CA GLU A 165 24.13 2.98 -11.40
C GLU A 165 23.76 2.29 -12.74
N GLY A 166 22.80 2.83 -13.49
CA GLY A 166 22.30 2.28 -14.75
C GLY A 166 23.11 2.71 -15.99
N GLY A 167 23.87 3.81 -15.91
CA GLY A 167 24.48 4.46 -17.07
C GLY A 167 23.44 5.13 -17.99
N ASN A 168 23.87 5.69 -19.12
CA ASN A 168 23.01 6.39 -20.11
C ASN A 168 21.95 5.48 -20.81
N GLY A 169 21.62 4.32 -20.24
CA GLY A 169 20.69 3.34 -20.79
C GLY A 169 19.35 3.29 -20.05
N ALA A 170 18.28 3.23 -20.85
CA ALA A 170 16.86 3.09 -20.54
C ALA A 170 16.43 2.03 -19.48
N VAL A 171 17.31 1.11 -19.07
CA VAL A 171 16.94 -0.10 -18.32
C VAL A 171 17.86 -0.30 -17.13
N ALA A 172 17.28 -0.39 -15.93
CA ALA A 172 18.02 -0.59 -14.68
C ALA A 172 19.00 -1.77 -14.78
N SER A 173 20.29 -1.51 -14.52
CA SER A 173 21.35 -2.53 -14.57
C SER A 173 21.10 -3.60 -13.49
N MET A 174 21.49 -4.86 -13.74
CA MET A 174 21.35 -5.92 -12.71
C MET A 174 22.08 -5.53 -11.41
N ARG A 175 23.20 -4.83 -11.55
CA ARG A 175 23.94 -4.25 -10.42
C ARG A 175 23.10 -3.23 -9.65
N ALA A 176 22.45 -2.29 -10.33
CA ALA A 176 21.59 -1.29 -9.68
C ALA A 176 20.42 -1.94 -8.93
N LEU A 177 19.79 -2.97 -9.51
CA LEU A 177 18.74 -3.75 -8.85
C LEU A 177 19.28 -4.46 -7.60
N GLY A 178 20.46 -5.09 -7.70
CA GLY A 178 21.13 -5.71 -6.56
C GLY A 178 21.44 -4.72 -5.44
N ILE A 179 21.94 -3.52 -5.79
CA ILE A 179 22.17 -2.44 -4.82
C ILE A 179 20.87 -2.01 -4.13
N ALA A 180 19.77 -1.88 -4.88
CA ALA A 180 18.46 -1.51 -4.33
C ALA A 180 17.97 -2.55 -3.29
N PHE A 181 18.05 -3.86 -3.60
CA PHE A 181 17.72 -4.91 -2.61
C PHE A 181 18.69 -4.92 -1.42
N GLY A 182 19.97 -4.61 -1.66
CA GLY A 182 20.98 -4.51 -0.61
C GLY A 182 20.71 -3.36 0.36
N ILE A 183 20.25 -2.21 -0.16
CA ILE A 183 19.83 -1.07 0.66
C ILE A 183 18.64 -1.46 1.53
N ASP A 184 17.65 -2.14 0.97
CA ASP A 184 16.50 -2.60 1.76
C ASP A 184 16.91 -3.63 2.82
N CYS A 185 17.76 -4.60 2.46
CA CYS A 185 18.35 -5.55 3.40
C CYS A 185 19.05 -4.84 4.59
N MET A 186 19.89 -3.85 4.31
CA MET A 186 20.55 -3.04 5.34
C MET A 186 19.54 -2.21 6.15
N SER A 187 18.47 -1.71 5.52
CA SER A 187 17.40 -1.00 6.19
C SER A 187 16.75 -1.87 7.28
N TYR A 188 16.51 -3.15 6.99
CA TYR A 188 15.96 -4.11 7.94
C TYR A 188 16.93 -4.40 9.08
N LEU A 189 18.23 -4.52 8.82
CA LEU A 189 19.26 -4.71 9.85
C LEU A 189 19.38 -3.51 10.78
N VAL A 190 19.42 -2.29 10.22
CA VAL A 190 19.42 -1.05 11.02
C VAL A 190 18.14 -0.93 11.82
N SER A 191 17.00 -1.29 11.23
CA SER A 191 15.72 -1.32 11.92
C SER A 191 15.67 -2.36 13.05
N ALA A 192 16.32 -3.51 12.90
CA ALA A 192 16.45 -4.52 13.95
C ALA A 192 17.38 -4.02 15.07
N TRP A 193 18.50 -3.38 14.71
CA TRP A 193 19.43 -2.81 15.68
C TRP A 193 18.76 -1.70 16.51
N THR A 194 18.09 -0.75 15.87
CA THR A 194 17.34 0.32 16.56
C THR A 194 16.22 -0.24 17.44
N LEU A 195 15.46 -1.23 16.95
CA LEU A 195 14.44 -1.91 17.75
C LEU A 195 15.04 -2.64 18.97
N SER A 196 16.26 -3.17 18.86
CA SER A 196 16.93 -3.84 19.99
C SER A 196 17.18 -2.87 21.16
N GLN A 197 17.41 -1.59 20.87
CA GLN A 197 17.60 -0.51 21.85
C GLN A 197 16.30 -0.07 22.55
N VAL A 198 15.13 -0.35 21.97
CA VAL A 198 13.84 -0.03 22.59
C VAL A 198 13.65 -0.90 23.83
N LYS A 199 13.43 -0.29 24.99
CA LYS A 199 13.08 -0.98 26.24
C LYS A 199 11.55 -0.89 26.44
N PRO A 200 10.77 -1.93 26.08
CA PRO A 200 9.32 -1.85 26.14
C PRO A 200 8.88 -1.64 27.59
N LEU A 201 7.87 -0.79 27.77
CA LEU A 201 7.13 -0.65 29.02
C LEU A 201 6.29 -1.91 29.23
N ASP A 202 6.21 -2.36 30.49
CA ASP A 202 5.28 -3.41 30.89
C ASP A 202 3.86 -2.84 30.88
N VAL A 203 3.17 -3.04 29.77
CA VAL A 203 1.75 -2.74 29.65
C VAL A 203 0.99 -4.02 29.99
N ALA A 204 0.01 -3.90 30.90
CA ALA A 204 -0.89 -5.00 31.23
C ALA A 204 -1.43 -5.63 29.94
N LYS A 205 -1.36 -6.96 29.83
CA LYS A 205 -1.96 -7.66 28.70
C LYS A 205 -3.44 -7.29 28.66
N PRO A 206 -3.96 -6.79 27.52
CA PRO A 206 -5.40 -6.61 27.41
C PRO A 206 -6.07 -7.97 27.67
N PRO A 207 -7.25 -7.99 28.32
CA PRO A 207 -8.00 -9.22 28.50
C PRO A 207 -8.18 -9.92 27.15
N GLN A 208 -7.97 -11.24 27.12
CA GLN A 208 -8.17 -12.06 25.92
C GLN A 208 -9.54 -11.76 25.32
N GLU A 209 -9.57 -11.08 24.17
CA GLU A 209 -10.83 -10.89 23.46
C GLU A 209 -11.33 -12.26 22.99
N GLN A 210 -12.60 -12.52 23.31
CA GLN A 210 -13.35 -13.71 22.95
C GLN A 210 -13.29 -13.95 21.43
N HIS A 211 -12.93 -15.18 21.03
CA HIS A 211 -12.90 -15.72 19.65
C HIS A 211 -12.72 -14.68 18.52
N LEU A 212 -11.48 -14.48 18.04
CA LEU A 212 -11.16 -13.67 16.86
C LEU A 212 -12.13 -13.86 15.68
N LEU A 213 -12.50 -15.11 15.39
CA LEU A 213 -13.47 -15.44 14.34
C LEU A 213 -14.87 -14.89 14.60
N ARG A 214 -15.32 -14.88 15.86
CA ARG A 214 -16.59 -14.27 16.28
C ARG A 214 -16.52 -12.75 16.17
N SER A 215 -15.39 -12.14 16.56
CA SER A 215 -15.15 -10.69 16.41
C SER A 215 -15.16 -10.25 14.93
N VAL A 216 -14.56 -11.05 14.03
CA VAL A 216 -14.64 -10.84 12.57
C VAL A 216 -16.08 -10.99 12.07
N GLY A 217 -16.79 -12.04 12.52
CA GLY A 217 -18.19 -12.26 12.16
C GLY A 217 -19.11 -11.12 12.60
N GLU A 218 -18.90 -10.56 13.79
CA GLU A 218 -19.63 -9.39 14.29
C GLU A 218 -19.36 -8.13 13.44
N GLY A 219 -18.11 -7.93 13.00
CA GLY A 219 -17.74 -6.85 12.07
C GLY A 219 -18.45 -6.98 10.72
N ILE A 220 -18.40 -8.17 10.11
CA ILE A 220 -19.06 -8.45 8.82
C ILE A 220 -20.57 -8.28 8.95
N ALA A 221 -21.18 -8.81 10.02
CA ALA A 221 -22.61 -8.68 10.26
C ALA A 221 -23.04 -7.22 10.41
N MET A 222 -22.22 -6.37 11.04
CA MET A 222 -22.49 -4.93 11.14
C MET A 222 -22.46 -4.26 9.77
N VAL A 223 -21.39 -4.47 8.99
CA VAL A 223 -21.28 -3.94 7.63
C VAL A 223 -22.44 -4.40 6.74
N TRP A 224 -22.90 -5.64 6.91
CA TRP A 224 -23.98 -6.21 6.11
C TRP A 224 -25.38 -5.70 6.47
N ARG A 225 -25.60 -5.39 7.76
CA ARG A 225 -26.85 -4.82 8.28
C ARG A 225 -27.02 -3.36 7.88
N ASP A 226 -25.93 -2.61 7.78
CA ASP A 226 -25.95 -1.24 7.32
C ASP A 226 -25.92 -1.17 5.78
N THR A 227 -27.03 -0.75 5.18
CA THR A 227 -27.20 -0.74 3.72
C THR A 227 -26.19 0.17 2.99
N ASP A 228 -25.82 1.30 3.59
CA ASP A 228 -24.88 2.24 2.98
C ASP A 228 -23.45 1.69 3.07
N MET A 229 -23.08 1.14 4.24
CA MET A 229 -21.77 0.50 4.40
C MET A 229 -21.62 -0.71 3.50
N ARG A 230 -22.62 -1.59 3.44
CA ARG A 230 -22.61 -2.74 2.53
C ARG A 230 -22.40 -2.29 1.08
N SER A 231 -23.12 -1.27 0.62
CA SER A 231 -23.01 -0.76 -0.75
C SER A 231 -21.62 -0.20 -1.03
N CYS A 232 -21.07 0.64 -0.15
CA CYS A 232 -19.72 1.19 -0.28
C CYS A 232 -18.63 0.10 -0.26
N PHE A 233 -18.71 -0.86 0.65
CA PHE A 233 -17.69 -1.91 0.79
C PHE A 233 -17.70 -2.87 -0.40
N LEU A 234 -18.88 -3.26 -0.90
CA LEU A 234 -19.00 -4.06 -2.12
C LEU A 234 -18.44 -3.30 -3.33
N TYR A 235 -18.78 -2.01 -3.45
CA TYR A 235 -18.28 -1.15 -4.52
C TYR A 235 -16.75 -1.00 -4.48
N TRP A 236 -16.16 -0.71 -3.32
CA TRP A 236 -14.69 -0.64 -3.18
C TRP A 236 -14.02 -1.99 -3.41
N GLY A 237 -14.63 -3.10 -2.99
CA GLY A 237 -14.17 -4.45 -3.31
C GLY A 237 -14.08 -4.67 -4.82
N LEU A 238 -15.13 -4.29 -5.54
CA LEU A 238 -15.22 -4.39 -7.00
C LEU A 238 -14.14 -3.53 -7.67
N VAL A 239 -14.06 -2.24 -7.31
CA VAL A 239 -13.06 -1.32 -7.87
C VAL A 239 -11.63 -1.79 -7.57
N SER A 240 -11.36 -2.20 -6.33
CA SER A 240 -10.04 -2.69 -5.91
C SER A 240 -9.61 -3.94 -6.67
N PHE A 241 -10.54 -4.86 -6.97
CA PHE A 241 -10.22 -6.09 -7.69
C PHE A 241 -10.03 -5.88 -9.20
N PHE A 242 -10.84 -5.04 -9.84
CA PHE A 242 -10.77 -4.87 -11.30
C PHE A 242 -9.78 -3.79 -11.75
N VAL A 243 -9.55 -2.76 -10.94
CA VAL A 243 -8.70 -1.61 -11.32
C VAL A 243 -7.38 -1.57 -10.53
N GLY A 244 -7.35 -2.09 -9.30
CA GLY A 244 -6.21 -1.93 -8.39
C GLY A 244 -4.89 -2.53 -8.92
N GLY A 245 -4.96 -3.65 -9.63
CA GLY A 245 -3.80 -4.37 -10.18
C GLY A 245 -3.16 -3.68 -11.38
N ALA A 246 -3.92 -2.87 -12.13
CA ALA A 246 -3.40 -2.10 -13.25
C ALA A 246 -2.29 -1.15 -12.79
N MET A 247 -2.46 -0.47 -11.65
CA MET A 247 -1.44 0.42 -11.12
C MET A 247 -0.17 -0.31 -10.64
N GLN A 248 -0.27 -1.57 -10.23
CA GLN A 248 0.87 -2.34 -9.70
C GLN A 248 1.67 -3.06 -10.79
N VAL A 249 1.00 -3.60 -11.82
CA VAL A 249 1.61 -4.40 -12.89
C VAL A 249 1.82 -3.59 -14.16
N ALA A 250 0.81 -2.82 -14.58
CA ALA A 250 0.84 -2.12 -15.86
C ALA A 250 1.71 -0.86 -15.83
N MET A 251 1.86 -0.19 -14.68
CA MET A 251 2.73 1.00 -14.57
C MET A 251 4.23 0.67 -14.76
N PRO A 252 4.80 -0.37 -14.12
CA PRO A 252 6.16 -0.81 -14.42
C PRO A 252 6.35 -1.20 -15.90
N LEU A 253 5.37 -1.91 -16.48
CA LEU A 253 5.40 -2.29 -17.90
C LEU A 253 5.34 -1.08 -18.83
N LEU A 254 4.52 -0.07 -18.51
CA LEU A 254 4.43 1.18 -19.27
C LEU A 254 5.76 1.94 -19.23
N ALA A 255 6.38 2.03 -18.06
CA ALA A 255 7.69 2.65 -17.90
C ALA A 255 8.79 1.93 -18.69
N GLN A 256 8.77 0.60 -18.70
CA GLN A 256 9.76 -0.22 -19.43
C GLN A 256 9.54 -0.20 -20.94
N ASN A 257 8.31 -0.47 -21.40
CA ASN A 257 8.00 -0.77 -22.79
C ASN A 257 7.74 0.48 -23.64
N THR A 258 7.28 1.56 -23.03
CA THR A 258 6.82 2.74 -23.78
C THR A 258 7.69 3.96 -23.52
N LEU A 259 8.02 4.21 -22.27
CA LEU A 259 8.86 5.36 -21.91
C LEU A 259 10.35 5.06 -22.00
N HIS A 260 10.74 3.77 -22.01
CA HIS A 260 12.13 3.30 -22.06
C HIS A 260 13.03 4.10 -21.10
N ASP A 261 12.53 4.36 -19.90
CA ASP A 261 13.19 5.21 -18.93
C ASP A 261 13.06 4.61 -17.54
N ALA A 262 14.21 4.26 -16.97
CA ALA A 262 14.29 3.73 -15.60
C ALA A 262 13.77 4.74 -14.57
N ALA A 263 13.86 6.05 -14.86
CA ALA A 263 13.34 7.11 -14.01
C ALA A 263 11.81 7.28 -14.13
N ALA A 264 11.22 6.89 -15.27
CA ALA A 264 9.81 7.16 -15.55
C ALA A 264 8.88 6.58 -14.49
N LEU A 265 9.11 5.34 -14.04
CA LEU A 265 8.29 4.74 -12.98
C LEU A 265 8.34 5.57 -11.69
N GLY A 266 9.53 6.01 -11.27
CA GLY A 266 9.71 6.86 -10.10
C GLY A 266 9.05 8.23 -10.27
N VAL A 267 9.17 8.84 -11.45
CA VAL A 267 8.54 10.14 -11.78
C VAL A 267 7.01 10.02 -11.75
N LEU A 268 6.43 8.97 -12.36
CA LEU A 268 4.98 8.76 -12.40
C LEU A 268 4.42 8.51 -10.99
N LEU A 269 5.04 7.61 -10.22
CA LEU A 269 4.62 7.31 -8.84
C LEU A 269 4.85 8.51 -7.91
N GLY A 270 5.96 9.22 -8.05
CA GLY A 270 6.25 10.44 -7.30
C GLY A 270 5.25 11.55 -7.60
N THR A 271 4.92 11.77 -8.89
CA THR A 271 3.89 12.73 -9.30
C THR A 271 2.51 12.37 -8.74
N HIS A 272 2.14 11.09 -8.81
CA HIS A 272 0.91 10.60 -8.18
C HIS A 272 0.91 10.84 -6.67
N GLY A 273 2.04 10.61 -5.99
CA GLY A 273 2.22 10.90 -4.57
C GLY A 273 2.08 12.39 -4.22
N ILE A 274 2.67 13.28 -5.03
CA ILE A 274 2.51 14.75 -4.88
C ILE A 274 1.03 15.12 -5.00
N GLY A 275 0.36 14.63 -6.05
CA GLY A 275 -1.08 14.83 -6.24
C GLY A 275 -1.86 14.38 -5.00
N THR A 276 -1.57 13.18 -4.48
CA THR A 276 -2.22 12.62 -3.29
C THR A 276 -2.12 13.54 -2.07
N LEU A 277 -0.95 14.11 -1.81
CA LEU A 277 -0.76 15.05 -0.70
C LEU A 277 -1.54 16.36 -0.89
N ILE A 278 -1.56 16.89 -2.11
CA ILE A 278 -2.35 18.08 -2.46
C ILE A 278 -3.85 17.78 -2.24
N GLY A 279 -4.32 16.61 -2.69
CA GLY A 279 -5.69 16.14 -2.50
C GLY A 279 -6.08 16.00 -1.03
N MET A 280 -5.19 15.43 -0.22
CA MET A 280 -5.36 15.32 1.23
C MET A 280 -5.49 16.71 1.89
N ALA A 281 -4.59 17.65 1.55
CA ALA A 281 -4.69 19.01 2.07
C ALA A 281 -5.99 19.71 1.63
N ALA A 282 -6.37 19.53 0.35
CA ALA A 282 -7.58 20.11 -0.22
C ALA A 282 -8.86 19.58 0.46
N SER A 283 -8.88 18.30 0.90
CA SER A 283 -10.04 17.73 1.60
C SER A 283 -10.39 18.47 2.89
N GLY A 284 -9.41 19.05 3.60
CA GLY A 284 -9.66 19.84 4.80
C GLY A 284 -10.12 21.28 4.51
N MET A 285 -9.74 21.82 3.36
CA MET A 285 -10.00 23.22 2.97
C MET A 285 -11.33 23.37 2.21
N LEU A 286 -11.71 22.38 1.41
CA LEU A 286 -12.90 22.41 0.55
C LEU A 286 -14.16 21.96 1.28
N LYS A 287 -14.53 22.67 2.36
CA LYS A 287 -15.84 22.49 3.04
C LYS A 287 -17.04 22.73 2.10
N LYS A 288 -16.81 23.35 0.94
CA LYS A 288 -17.82 23.71 -0.07
C LYS A 288 -18.21 22.59 -1.02
N LEU A 289 -17.57 21.41 -1.03
CA LEU A 289 -18.07 20.27 -1.83
C LEU A 289 -19.28 19.54 -1.20
N ARG A 290 -19.73 19.97 -0.02
CA ARG A 290 -20.87 19.41 0.74
C ARG A 290 -22.25 19.55 0.07
N TRP A 291 -22.32 20.04 -1.15
CA TRP A 291 -23.56 20.19 -1.93
C TRP A 291 -23.94 18.86 -2.59
N LEU A 292 -22.95 17.98 -2.81
CA LEU A 292 -23.17 16.59 -3.20
C LEU A 292 -23.31 15.72 -1.95
N SER A 293 -24.06 14.63 -2.07
CA SER A 293 -24.02 13.56 -1.07
C SER A 293 -22.64 12.88 -1.11
N PHE A 294 -22.25 12.22 -0.02
CA PHE A 294 -20.97 11.53 0.07
C PHE A 294 -20.81 10.47 -1.02
N GLY A 295 -21.85 9.66 -1.26
CA GLY A 295 -21.76 8.65 -2.29
C GLY A 295 -21.84 9.23 -3.71
N ALA A 296 -22.62 10.30 -3.95
CA ALA A 296 -22.59 10.98 -5.25
C ALA A 296 -21.21 11.57 -5.54
N MET A 297 -20.52 12.10 -4.53
CA MET A 297 -19.15 12.59 -4.65
C MET A 297 -18.18 11.47 -5.02
N ILE A 298 -18.22 10.31 -4.32
CA ILE A 298 -17.37 9.15 -4.65
C ILE A 298 -17.58 8.70 -6.09
N LEU A 299 -18.84 8.49 -6.49
CA LEU A 299 -19.15 7.96 -7.81
C LEU A 299 -18.75 8.94 -8.94
N SER A 300 -18.97 10.25 -8.73
CA SER A 300 -18.57 11.27 -9.71
C SER A 300 -17.05 11.33 -9.87
N VAL A 301 -16.35 11.23 -8.74
CA VAL A 301 -14.89 11.22 -8.71
C VAL A 301 -14.34 9.96 -9.37
N ASP A 302 -14.87 8.79 -9.07
CA ASP A 302 -14.40 7.54 -9.66
C ASP A 302 -14.68 7.49 -11.16
N ALA A 303 -15.82 8.03 -11.61
CA ALA A 303 -16.08 8.21 -13.04
C ALA A 303 -15.03 9.13 -13.69
N LEU A 304 -14.68 10.25 -13.05
CA LEU A 304 -13.62 11.13 -13.54
C LEU A 304 -12.25 10.44 -13.54
N ALA A 305 -11.93 9.68 -12.50
CA ALA A 305 -10.71 8.89 -12.42
C ALA A 305 -10.66 7.84 -13.53
N GLY A 306 -11.79 7.19 -13.84
CA GLY A 306 -11.91 6.25 -14.95
C GLY A 306 -11.62 6.89 -16.31
N VAL A 307 -12.17 8.10 -16.56
CA VAL A 307 -11.88 8.86 -17.78
C VAL A 307 -10.40 9.25 -17.87
N LEU A 308 -9.78 9.69 -16.77
CA LEU A 308 -8.36 10.01 -16.71
C LEU A 308 -7.45 8.78 -16.85
N LEU A 309 -7.94 7.60 -16.48
CA LEU A 309 -7.21 6.34 -16.57
C LEU A 309 -7.14 5.81 -18.01
N MET A 310 -8.18 6.02 -18.81
CA MET A 310 -8.24 5.50 -20.19
C MET A 310 -7.03 5.85 -21.06
N PRO A 311 -6.57 7.12 -21.14
CA PRO A 311 -5.43 7.49 -21.99
C PRO A 311 -4.07 7.08 -21.42
N VAL A 312 -3.98 6.55 -20.19
CA VAL A 312 -2.69 6.23 -19.55
C VAL A 312 -1.89 5.21 -20.34
N GLY A 313 -2.53 4.19 -20.90
CA GLY A 313 -1.83 3.18 -21.70
C GLY A 313 -1.30 3.69 -23.04
N ALA A 314 -1.75 4.86 -23.50
CA ALA A 314 -1.37 5.48 -24.77
C ALA A 314 -0.34 6.61 -24.61
N ILE A 315 0.26 6.78 -23.42
CA ILE A 315 1.29 7.80 -23.23
C ILE A 315 2.53 7.43 -24.04
N SER A 316 3.08 8.40 -24.78
CA SER A 316 4.32 8.29 -25.54
C SER A 316 5.46 9.09 -24.92
N ALA A 317 5.17 9.94 -23.93
CA ALA A 317 6.15 10.80 -23.28
C ALA A 317 5.84 11.01 -21.79
N SER A 318 6.90 11.18 -20.99
CA SER A 318 6.80 11.30 -19.52
C SER A 318 5.93 12.49 -19.08
N TRP A 319 5.89 13.58 -19.84
CA TRP A 319 5.05 14.74 -19.53
C TRP A 319 3.55 14.42 -19.59
N GLN A 320 3.10 13.54 -20.49
CA GLN A 320 1.71 13.10 -20.55
C GLN A 320 1.34 12.29 -19.32
N GLY A 321 2.25 11.40 -18.90
CA GLY A 321 2.09 10.66 -17.67
C GLY A 321 2.02 11.57 -16.43
N ILE A 322 2.84 12.63 -16.37
CA ILE A 322 2.76 13.64 -15.30
C ILE A 322 1.38 14.32 -15.29
N LEU A 323 0.90 14.75 -16.47
CA LEU A 323 -0.41 15.42 -16.61
C LEU A 323 -1.59 14.53 -16.21
N LEU A 324 -1.49 13.21 -16.37
CA LEU A 324 -2.55 12.26 -15.97
C LEU A 324 -2.42 11.79 -14.52
N MET A 325 -1.19 11.50 -14.06
CA MET A 325 -0.94 10.96 -12.72
C MET A 325 -1.15 11.99 -11.62
N LEU A 326 -0.85 13.28 -11.86
CA LEU A 326 -1.07 14.35 -10.89
C LEU A 326 -2.55 14.50 -10.50
N PRO A 327 -3.51 14.67 -11.44
CA PRO A 327 -4.93 14.75 -11.09
C PRO A 327 -5.47 13.43 -10.53
N LEU A 328 -5.04 12.27 -11.03
CA LEU A 328 -5.40 10.96 -10.44
C LEU A 328 -4.97 10.88 -8.97
N GLY A 329 -3.76 11.33 -8.65
CA GLY A 329 -3.28 11.43 -7.27
C GLY A 329 -4.11 12.39 -6.43
N LEU A 330 -4.36 13.61 -6.94
CA LEU A 330 -5.16 14.63 -6.25
C LEU A 330 -6.54 14.12 -5.87
N ILE A 331 -7.22 13.51 -6.82
CA ILE A 331 -8.55 12.95 -6.63
C ILE A 331 -8.50 11.77 -5.65
N GLY A 332 -7.51 10.88 -5.76
CA GLY A 332 -7.32 9.75 -4.85
C GLY A 332 -7.07 10.18 -3.40
N GLY A 333 -6.19 11.15 -3.17
CA GLY A 333 -5.90 11.69 -1.84
C GLY A 333 -7.09 12.40 -1.20
N PHE A 334 -7.88 13.11 -2.00
CA PHE A 334 -9.12 13.74 -1.53
C PHE A 334 -10.15 12.70 -1.07
N ILE A 335 -10.41 11.68 -1.89
CA ILE A 335 -11.34 10.59 -1.55
C ILE A 335 -10.86 9.79 -0.36
N GLN A 336 -9.56 9.54 -0.25
CA GLN A 336 -8.99 8.80 0.87
C GLN A 336 -9.38 9.41 2.21
N ILE A 337 -9.24 10.74 2.38
CA ILE A 337 -9.65 11.40 3.62
C ILE A 337 -11.18 11.36 3.81
N ALA A 338 -11.94 11.61 2.74
CA ALA A 338 -13.40 11.60 2.82
C ALA A 338 -13.93 10.24 3.26
N VAL A 339 -13.41 9.14 2.70
CA VAL A 339 -13.79 7.77 3.02
C VAL A 339 -13.45 7.42 4.46
N PHE A 340 -12.23 7.69 4.90
CA PHE A 340 -11.82 7.45 6.29
C PHE A 340 -12.70 8.23 7.27
N THR A 341 -12.96 9.50 6.99
CA THR A 341 -13.80 10.37 7.83
C THR A 341 -15.23 9.84 7.90
N TRP A 342 -15.79 9.42 6.77
CA TRP A 342 -17.16 8.89 6.71
C TRP A 342 -17.30 7.58 7.52
N ILE A 343 -16.34 6.65 7.40
CA ILE A 343 -16.33 5.43 8.20
C ILE A 343 -16.24 5.79 9.70
N GLN A 344 -15.34 6.71 10.07
CA GLN A 344 -15.17 7.16 11.46
C GLN A 344 -16.43 7.79 12.06
N GLN A 345 -17.24 8.49 11.26
CA GLN A 345 -18.47 9.13 11.72
C GLN A 345 -19.66 8.18 11.78
N ARG A 346 -19.67 7.13 10.95
CA ARG A 346 -20.77 6.18 10.85
C ARG A 346 -20.63 5.00 11.81
N VAL A 347 -19.39 4.58 12.08
CA VAL A 347 -19.10 3.37 12.85
C VAL A 347 -18.98 3.69 14.35
N PRO A 348 -19.71 2.96 15.22
CA PRO A 348 -19.54 3.11 16.66
C PRO A 348 -18.10 2.86 17.12
N PRO A 349 -17.57 3.61 18.10
CA PRO A 349 -16.18 3.48 18.53
C PRO A 349 -15.75 2.03 18.87
N GLN A 350 -16.65 1.22 19.44
CA GLN A 350 -16.37 -0.17 19.80
C GLN A 350 -16.21 -1.11 18.58
N MET A 351 -16.73 -0.73 17.42
CA MET A 351 -16.70 -1.52 16.17
C MET A 351 -15.69 -0.99 15.15
N MET A 352 -14.99 0.11 15.46
CA MET A 352 -14.10 0.80 14.53
C MET A 352 -12.95 -0.10 14.07
N GLY A 353 -12.28 -0.79 15.00
CA GLY A 353 -11.18 -1.70 14.67
C GLY A 353 -11.61 -2.81 13.70
N ARG A 354 -12.75 -3.46 14.00
CA ARG A 354 -13.32 -4.55 13.18
C ARG A 354 -13.66 -4.08 11.77
N THR A 355 -14.26 -2.90 11.66
CA THR A 355 -14.63 -2.32 10.35
C THR A 355 -13.39 -1.96 9.55
N MET A 356 -12.38 -1.36 10.19
CA MET A 356 -11.12 -1.03 9.52
C MET A 356 -10.36 -2.28 9.07
N SER A 357 -10.45 -3.40 9.78
CA SER A 357 -9.88 -4.67 9.31
C SER A 357 -10.52 -5.15 8.01
N ILE A 358 -11.84 -5.05 7.86
CA ILE A 358 -12.55 -5.40 6.61
C ILE A 358 -12.14 -4.45 5.49
N PHE A 359 -12.05 -3.14 5.80
CA PHE A 359 -11.60 -2.14 4.84
C PHE A 359 -10.17 -2.41 4.36
N MET A 360 -9.26 -2.73 5.27
CA MET A 360 -7.87 -3.10 4.92
C MET A 360 -7.81 -4.41 4.13
N PHE A 361 -8.68 -5.39 4.42
CA PHE A 361 -8.77 -6.62 3.64
C PHE A 361 -9.15 -6.37 2.18
N ILE A 362 -10.07 -5.44 1.91
CA ILE A 362 -10.43 -5.05 0.54
C ILE A 362 -9.20 -4.55 -0.22
N PHE A 363 -8.47 -3.57 0.32
CA PHE A 363 -7.38 -2.93 -0.41
C PHE A 363 -6.04 -3.69 -0.37
N MET A 364 -5.75 -4.41 0.72
CA MET A 364 -4.49 -5.16 0.85
C MET A 364 -4.64 -6.64 0.47
N GLY A 365 -5.83 -7.23 0.66
CA GLY A 365 -6.09 -8.63 0.38
C GLY A 365 -6.51 -8.90 -1.06
N LEU A 366 -7.28 -8.00 -1.69
CA LEU A 366 -7.65 -8.16 -3.10
C LEU A 366 -6.60 -7.62 -4.08
N ALA A 367 -5.77 -6.66 -3.66
CA ALA A 367 -4.75 -6.09 -4.55
C ALA A 367 -3.79 -7.13 -5.18
N PRO A 368 -3.28 -8.15 -4.44
CA PRO A 368 -2.42 -9.17 -5.03
C PRO A 368 -3.15 -10.07 -6.03
N LEU A 369 -4.43 -10.36 -5.77
CA LEU A 369 -5.29 -11.10 -6.72
C LEU A 369 -5.55 -10.27 -7.98
N SER A 370 -5.80 -8.98 -7.82
CA SER A 370 -5.95 -8.03 -8.91
C SER A 370 -4.68 -7.91 -9.75
N ALA A 371 -3.50 -7.91 -9.12
CA ALA A 371 -2.21 -7.89 -9.82
C ALA A 371 -2.00 -9.18 -10.65
N ALA A 372 -2.28 -10.36 -10.09
CA ALA A 372 -2.21 -11.61 -10.85
C ALA A 372 -3.20 -11.65 -12.02
N SER A 373 -4.46 -11.23 -11.81
CA SER A 373 -5.45 -11.17 -12.89
C SER A 373 -5.05 -10.17 -13.97
N THR A 374 -4.48 -9.02 -13.58
CA THR A 374 -3.96 -8.02 -14.52
C THR A 374 -2.81 -8.59 -15.36
N GLY A 375 -1.85 -9.26 -14.73
CA GLY A 375 -0.74 -9.92 -15.44
C GLY A 375 -1.21 -10.98 -16.43
N TRP A 376 -2.24 -11.75 -16.08
CA TRP A 376 -2.87 -12.72 -16.98
C TRP A 376 -3.61 -12.06 -18.15
N VAL A 377 -4.40 -11.02 -17.88
CA VAL A 377 -5.14 -10.28 -18.93
C VAL A 377 -4.19 -9.63 -19.94
N LEU A 378 -3.02 -9.15 -19.48
CA LEU A 378 -1.97 -8.57 -20.34
C LEU A 378 -1.27 -9.59 -21.26
N GLN A 379 -1.57 -10.90 -21.16
CA GLN A 379 -1.17 -11.87 -22.17
C GLN A 379 -2.01 -11.77 -23.45
N TYR A 380 -3.21 -11.22 -23.35
CA TYR A 380 -4.17 -11.14 -24.44
C TYR A 380 -4.48 -9.69 -24.86
N LEU A 381 -4.26 -8.73 -23.96
CA LEU A 381 -4.52 -7.31 -24.19
C LEU A 381 -3.24 -6.49 -24.13
N THR A 382 -3.22 -5.40 -24.89
CA THR A 382 -2.19 -4.36 -24.80
C THR A 382 -2.37 -3.49 -23.53
N LEU A 383 -1.33 -2.73 -23.16
CA LEU A 383 -1.42 -1.76 -22.07
C LEU A 383 -2.51 -0.71 -22.34
N THR A 384 -2.63 -0.25 -23.58
CA THR A 384 -3.69 0.69 -24.01
C THR A 384 -5.07 0.12 -23.77
N GLU A 385 -5.32 -1.13 -24.19
CA GLU A 385 -6.62 -1.79 -24.00
C GLU A 385 -6.91 -2.07 -22.52
N LEU A 386 -5.89 -2.44 -21.73
CA LEU A 386 -6.04 -2.65 -20.29
C LEU A 386 -6.45 -1.35 -19.58
N PHE A 387 -5.73 -0.23 -19.83
CA PHE A 387 -6.04 1.05 -19.19
C PHE A 387 -7.36 1.64 -19.68
N ALA A 388 -7.64 1.57 -20.99
CA ALA A 388 -8.92 1.99 -21.57
C ALA A 388 -10.08 1.16 -21.02
N GLY A 389 -9.94 -0.17 -21.00
CA GLY A 389 -10.92 -1.10 -20.46
C GLY A 389 -11.12 -0.94 -18.96
N GLY A 390 -10.05 -0.82 -18.18
CA GLY A 390 -10.11 -0.57 -16.73
C GLY A 390 -10.76 0.78 -16.39
N GLY A 391 -10.43 1.84 -17.14
CA GLY A 391 -11.08 3.14 -17.02
C GLY A 391 -12.57 3.10 -17.40
N ALA A 392 -12.92 2.40 -18.48
CA ALA A 392 -14.31 2.18 -18.89
C ALA A 392 -15.09 1.38 -17.85
N LEU A 393 -14.52 0.30 -17.32
CA LEU A 393 -15.10 -0.49 -16.24
C LEU A 393 -15.33 0.35 -15.00
N LEU A 394 -14.38 1.21 -14.62
CA LEU A 394 -14.55 2.11 -13.48
C LEU A 394 -15.71 3.10 -13.70
N VAL A 395 -15.83 3.69 -14.88
CA VAL A 395 -16.98 4.54 -15.26
C VAL A 395 -18.28 3.73 -15.22
N CYS A 396 -18.30 2.51 -15.78
CA CYS A 396 -19.46 1.63 -15.76
C CYS A 396 -19.87 1.22 -14.35
N PHE A 397 -18.92 0.96 -13.45
CA PHE A 397 -19.21 0.66 -12.05
C PHE A 397 -19.74 1.89 -11.32
N ALA A 398 -19.16 3.07 -11.57
CA ALA A 398 -19.65 4.32 -10.99
C ALA A 398 -21.09 4.62 -11.44
N LEU A 399 -21.37 4.50 -12.75
CA LEU A 399 -22.71 4.69 -13.31
C LEU A 399 -23.70 3.60 -12.85
N GLY A 400 -23.27 2.34 -12.82
CA GLY A 400 -24.08 1.22 -12.33
C GLY A 400 -24.45 1.40 -10.86
N ALA A 401 -23.49 1.78 -10.02
CA ALA A 401 -23.76 2.14 -8.63
C ALA A 401 -24.67 3.36 -8.53
N TRP A 402 -24.52 4.36 -9.40
CA TRP A 402 -25.39 5.54 -9.42
C TRP A 402 -26.86 5.21 -9.75
N LEU A 403 -27.08 4.27 -10.66
CA LEU A 403 -28.42 3.91 -11.16
C LEU A 403 -29.10 2.85 -10.29
N PHE A 404 -28.36 1.85 -9.82
CA PHE A 404 -28.92 0.62 -9.23
C PHE A 404 -28.70 0.49 -7.72
N THR A 405 -27.99 1.42 -7.07
CA THR A 405 -27.71 1.33 -5.63
C THR A 405 -28.12 2.61 -4.90
N PRO A 406 -28.34 2.56 -3.57
CA PRO A 406 -28.64 3.76 -2.79
C PRO A 406 -27.44 4.70 -2.63
N MET A 407 -26.26 4.38 -3.20
CA MET A 407 -25.02 5.11 -2.97
C MET A 407 -25.13 6.61 -3.21
N ARG A 408 -25.81 7.04 -4.29
CA ARG A 408 -25.98 8.47 -4.60
C ARG A 408 -26.72 9.28 -3.52
N HIS A 409 -27.40 8.64 -2.58
CA HIS A 409 -28.12 9.31 -1.49
C HIS A 409 -27.40 9.24 -0.14
N ILE A 410 -26.25 8.54 -0.07
CA ILE A 410 -25.48 8.40 1.17
C ILE A 410 -24.96 9.77 1.60
N ARG A 411 -25.36 10.22 2.79
CA ARG A 411 -24.97 11.52 3.35
C ARG A 411 -23.61 11.43 4.04
N HIS A 412 -22.97 12.60 4.17
CA HIS A 412 -21.68 12.75 4.85
C HIS A 412 -21.72 12.42 6.34
N SER A 413 -22.89 12.54 6.99
CA SER A 413 -23.11 12.14 8.37
C SER A 413 -24.41 11.36 8.49
N ALA A 414 -24.42 10.35 9.38
CA ALA A 414 -25.66 9.86 9.96
C ALA A 414 -26.20 10.97 10.89
N ALA A 415 -26.91 11.95 10.34
CA ALA A 415 -27.71 12.85 11.17
C ALA A 415 -28.96 12.07 11.58
N GLY A 416 -29.24 12.10 12.89
CA GLY A 416 -30.30 11.36 13.59
C GLY A 416 -31.70 11.54 13.04
#